data_AF-A0A1V5AJY7-F1
#
_entry.id   AF-A0A1V5AJY7-F1
#
_cell.length_a   1.000
_cell.length_b   1.000
_cell.length_c   1.000
_cell.angle_alpha   90.00
_cell.angle_beta   90.00
_cell.angle_gamma   90.00
#
_symmetry.space_group_name_H-M   'P 1'
#
loop_
_entity.id
_entity.type
_entity.pdbx_description
1 polymer ?
#
loop_
_entity_poly.entity_id
_entity_poly.type
_entity_poly.pdbx_seq_one_letter_code
_entity_poly.pdbx_strand_id
1 'polypeptide(L)'
;MRTRVATADPGDLNSIEKESRSLLGRLFAVAEAYPDLKTNTTVLTLMDSVRGVEDEIARQRYTYNNISQQYNTLCDVIPSNFVARILGLSKLQYLEFEEAIQTPPKIAF
;
A
#
# COMPACT_ATOMS: atom_id res chain seq x y z
N MET A 1 -2.36 16.53 1.42
CA MET A 1 -2.28 15.08 1.10
C MET A 1 -2.55 14.80 -0.37
N ARG A 2 -3.74 15.09 -0.92
CA ARG A 2 -4.08 14.75 -2.33
C ARG A 2 -3.15 15.31 -3.41
N THR A 3 -2.69 16.56 -3.27
CA THR A 3 -1.71 17.17 -4.20
C THR A 3 -0.31 16.59 -4.10
N ARG A 4 0.04 15.92 -2.99
CA ARG A 4 1.34 15.24 -2.83
C ARG A 4 1.32 13.85 -3.46
N VAL A 5 0.20 13.13 -3.37
CA VAL A 5 0.04 11.80 -3.97
C VAL A 5 0.19 11.84 -5.49
N ALA A 6 -0.23 12.93 -6.14
CA ALA A 6 -0.16 13.07 -7.60
C ALA A 6 1.27 13.26 -8.16
N THR A 7 2.23 13.71 -7.34
CA THR A 7 3.61 13.97 -7.77
C THR A 7 4.65 13.22 -6.93
N ALA A 8 4.20 12.29 -6.08
CA ALA A 8 5.06 11.52 -5.19
C ALA A 8 5.75 10.38 -5.93
N ASP A 9 7.04 10.17 -5.62
CA ASP A 9 7.79 8.98 -6.04
C ASP A 9 7.28 7.74 -5.27
N PRO A 10 7.51 6.49 -5.73
CA PRO A 10 7.10 5.28 -5.02
C PRO A 10 7.53 5.24 -3.54
N GLY A 11 8.71 5.80 -3.19
CA GLY A 11 9.16 5.91 -1.80
C GLY A 11 8.31 6.87 -0.95
N ASP A 12 7.91 8.01 -1.50
CA ASP A 12 7.05 8.99 -0.82
C ASP A 12 5.64 8.44 -0.59
N LEU A 13 5.11 7.68 -1.56
CA LEU A 13 3.80 7.02 -1.49
C LEU A 13 3.71 6.06 -0.30
N ASN A 14 4.75 5.27 -0.04
CA ASN A 14 4.80 4.35 1.09
C ASN A 14 4.74 5.10 2.43
N SER A 15 5.45 6.23 2.54
CA SER A 15 5.46 7.04 3.77
C SER A 15 4.09 7.66 4.08
N ILE A 16 3.40 8.16 3.04
CA ILE A 16 2.06 8.75 3.14
C ILE A 16 1.05 7.69 3.56
N GLU A 17 1.16 6.49 2.99
CA GLU A 17 0.29 5.37 3.35
C GLU A 17 0.49 4.94 4.82
N LYS A 18 1.75 4.83 5.26
CA LYS A 18 2.08 4.48 6.65
C LYS A 18 1.49 5.48 7.64
N GLU A 19 1.56 6.78 7.33
CA GLU A 19 0.92 7.83 8.12
C GLU A 19 -0.60 7.63 8.16
N SER A 20 -1.25 7.41 7.01
CA SER A 20 -2.69 7.15 6.90
C SER A 20 -3.12 5.96 7.76
N ARG A 21 -2.43 4.82 7.64
CA ARG A 21 -2.73 3.60 8.43
C ARG A 21 -2.57 3.83 9.92
N SER A 22 -1.56 4.61 10.34
CA SER A 22 -1.38 4.99 11.74
C SER A 22 -2.54 5.83 12.27
N LEU A 23 -3.00 6.82 11.50
CA LEU A 23 -4.14 7.66 11.86
C LEU A 23 -5.44 6.85 11.94
N LEU A 24 -5.67 5.94 10.99
CA LEU A 24 -6.81 5.03 11.00
C LEU A 24 -6.77 4.06 12.18
N GLY A 25 -5.59 3.50 12.50
CA GLY A 25 -5.40 2.66 13.69
C GLY A 25 -5.75 3.38 14.99
N ARG A 26 -5.36 4.66 15.12
CA ARG A 26 -5.76 5.50 16.26
C ARG A 26 -7.26 5.76 16.29
N LEU A 27 -7.88 5.99 15.14
CA LEU A 27 -9.33 6.17 15.04
C LEU A 27 -10.08 4.93 15.54
N PHE A 28 -9.63 3.73 15.14
CA PHE A 28 -10.21 2.47 15.62
C PHE A 28 -10.03 2.29 17.14
N ALA A 29 -8.84 2.57 17.67
CA ALA A 29 -8.58 2.48 19.11
C ALA A 29 -9.47 3.43 19.93
N VAL A 30 -9.72 4.64 19.42
CA VAL A 30 -10.66 5.59 20.05
C VAL A 30 -12.08 5.06 19.98
N ALA A 31 -12.52 4.55 18.82
CA ALA A 31 -13.86 3.99 18.69
C ALA A 31 -14.12 2.78 19.63
N GLU A 32 -13.09 1.99 19.94
CA GLU A 32 -13.18 0.92 20.93
C GLU A 32 -13.32 1.44 22.37
N ALA A 33 -12.67 2.57 22.68
CA ALA A 33 -12.75 3.22 23.99
C ALA A 33 -14.10 3.91 24.27
N TYR A 34 -14.91 4.17 23.23
CA TYR A 34 -16.22 4.82 23.35
C TYR A 34 -17.36 3.93 22.82
N PRO A 35 -18.02 3.14 23.69
CA PRO A 35 -19.09 2.21 23.30
C PRO A 35 -20.26 2.86 22.56
N ASP A 36 -20.60 4.11 22.89
CA ASP A 36 -21.68 4.88 22.25
C ASP A 36 -21.35 5.26 20.79
N LEU A 37 -20.06 5.45 20.47
CA LEU A 37 -19.58 5.69 19.10
C LEU A 37 -19.55 4.39 18.31
N LYS A 38 -19.26 3.26 18.97
CA LYS A 38 -19.24 1.92 18.37
C LYS A 38 -20.62 1.45 17.89
N THR A 39 -21.69 1.87 18.58
CA THR A 39 -23.08 1.53 18.21
C THR A 39 -23.69 2.51 17.20
N ASN A 40 -22.99 3.61 16.88
CA ASN A 40 -23.46 4.56 15.89
C ASN A 40 -23.28 3.99 14.47
N THR A 41 -24.41 3.68 13.81
CA THR A 41 -24.47 3.16 12.44
C THR A 41 -23.64 3.99 11.45
N THR A 42 -23.61 5.32 11.61
CA THR A 42 -22.85 6.22 10.72
C THR A 42 -21.34 5.97 10.80
N VAL A 43 -20.83 5.72 12.01
CA VAL A 43 -19.41 5.43 12.25
C VAL A 43 -19.04 4.07 11.69
N LEU A 44 -19.89 3.06 11.89
CA LEU A 44 -19.69 1.71 11.33
C LEU A 44 -19.64 1.73 9.80
N THR A 45 -20.57 2.44 9.14
CA THR A 45 -20.56 2.58 7.68
C THR A 45 -19.30 3.26 7.15
N LEU A 46 -18.81 4.29 7.85
CA LEU A 46 -17.56 4.94 7.50
C LEU A 46 -16.37 3.98 7.64
N MET A 47 -16.30 3.23 8.74
CA MET A 47 -15.25 2.24 8.99
C MET A 47 -15.20 1.16 7.90
N ASP A 48 -16.35 0.63 7.50
CA ASP A 48 -16.42 -0.37 6.43
C ASP A 48 -16.05 0.23 5.07
N SER A 49 -16.46 1.47 4.78
CA SER A 49 -16.06 2.17 3.56
C SER A 49 -14.55 2.38 3.52
N VAL A 50 -13.94 2.77 4.64
CA VAL A 50 -12.48 2.93 4.77
C VAL A 50 -11.77 1.60 4.55
N ARG A 51 -12.25 0.50 5.15
CA ARG A 51 -11.69 -0.84 4.90
C ARG A 51 -11.76 -1.22 3.42
N GLY A 52 -12.90 -0.99 2.76
CA GLY A 52 -13.05 -1.25 1.33
C GLY A 52 -12.05 -0.47 0.47
N VAL A 53 -11.79 0.79 0.82
CA VAL A 53 -10.77 1.61 0.16
C VAL A 53 -9.36 1.09 0.43
N GLU A 54 -9.03 0.69 1.66
CA GLU A 54 -7.72 0.10 2.01
C GLU A 54 -7.47 -1.21 1.25
N ASP A 55 -8.48 -2.07 1.13
CA ASP A 55 -8.39 -3.30 0.34
C ASP A 55 -8.17 -3.00 -1.15
N GLU A 56 -8.79 -1.95 -1.68
CA GLU A 56 -8.56 -1.51 -3.05
C GLU A 56 -7.14 -0.96 -3.25
N ILE A 57 -6.66 -0.13 -2.32
CA ILE A 57 -5.28 0.37 -2.33
C ILE A 57 -4.29 -0.81 -2.27
N ALA A 58 -4.55 -1.83 -1.45
CA ALA A 58 -3.73 -3.05 -1.40
C ALA A 58 -3.71 -3.80 -2.75
N ARG A 59 -4.86 -3.96 -3.40
CA ARG A 59 -4.94 -4.58 -4.74
C ARG A 59 -4.18 -3.77 -5.80
N GLN A 60 -4.33 -2.45 -5.80
CA GLN A 60 -3.64 -1.60 -6.78
C GLN A 60 -2.12 -1.65 -6.61
N ARG A 61 -1.63 -1.73 -5.36
CA ARG A 61 -0.20 -1.93 -5.09
C ARG A 61 0.33 -3.26 -5.61
N TYR A 62 -0.40 -4.34 -5.36
CA TYR A 62 -0.04 -5.65 -5.91
C TYR A 62 0.03 -5.63 -7.44
N THR A 63 -0.95 -5.00 -8.09
CA THR A 63 -1.00 -4.83 -9.55
C THR A 63 0.18 -4.00 -10.06
N TYR A 64 0.48 -2.86 -9.42
CA TYR A 64 1.63 -2.02 -9.76
C TYR A 64 2.96 -2.80 -9.67
N ASN A 65 3.15 -3.57 -8.60
CA ASN A 65 4.36 -4.37 -8.42
C ASN A 65 4.48 -5.49 -9.46
N ASN A 66 3.37 -6.14 -9.83
CA ASN A 66 3.35 -7.12 -10.92
C ASN A 66 3.75 -6.49 -12.26
N ILE A 67 3.18 -5.33 -12.60
CA ILE A 67 3.51 -4.62 -13.84
C ILE A 67 4.99 -4.20 -13.83
N SER A 68 5.46 -3.63 -12.72
CA SER A 68 6.87 -3.24 -12.53
C SER A 68 7.80 -4.44 -12.66
N GLN A 69 7.41 -5.60 -12.13
CA GLN A 69 8.18 -6.84 -12.26
C GLN A 69 8.27 -7.30 -13.72
N GLN A 70 7.15 -7.33 -14.43
CA GLN A 70 7.11 -7.71 -15.84
C GLN A 70 7.98 -6.76 -16.68
N TYR A 71 7.84 -5.46 -16.46
CA TYR A 71 8.65 -4.44 -17.11
C TYR A 71 10.16 -4.63 -16.83
N ASN A 72 10.53 -4.78 -15.56
CA ASN A 72 11.92 -4.98 -15.15
C ASN A 72 12.51 -6.26 -15.76
N THR A 73 11.71 -7.33 -15.84
CA THR A 73 12.09 -8.59 -16.47
C THR A 73 12.36 -8.38 -17.96
N LEU A 74 11.50 -7.64 -18.68
CA LEU A 74 11.72 -7.31 -20.08
C LEU A 74 12.99 -6.48 -20.29
N CYS A 75 13.33 -5.58 -19.36
CA CYS A 75 14.58 -4.83 -19.41
C CYS A 75 15.84 -5.71 -19.22
N ASP A 76 15.72 -6.87 -18.55
CA ASP A 76 16.84 -7.78 -18.31
C ASP A 76 16.99 -8.86 -19.40
N VAL A 77 15.89 -9.31 -20.00
CA VAL A 77 15.84 -10.45 -20.93
C VAL A 77 16.19 -10.05 -22.37
N ILE A 78 16.88 -10.93 -23.09
CA ILE A 78 17.18 -10.80 -24.53
C ILE A 78 15.94 -11.19 -25.36
N PRO A 79 15.56 -10.46 -26.42
CA PRO A 79 16.28 -9.32 -27.03
C PRO A 79 15.84 -7.94 -26.53
N SER A 80 14.84 -7.86 -25.67
CA SER A 80 14.25 -6.61 -25.19
C SER A 80 15.23 -5.72 -24.42
N ASN A 81 16.24 -6.31 -23.76
CA ASN A 81 17.30 -5.56 -23.07
C ASN A 81 18.14 -4.66 -24.00
N PHE A 82 18.32 -5.02 -25.27
CA PHE A 82 19.04 -4.19 -26.24
C PHE A 82 18.24 -2.94 -26.57
N VAL A 83 16.94 -3.11 -26.82
CA VAL A 83 16.02 -2.00 -27.07
C VAL A 83 15.93 -1.10 -25.84
N ALA A 84 15.84 -1.68 -24.63
CA ALA A 84 15.83 -0.93 -23.38
C ALA A 84 17.11 -0.09 -23.19
N ARG A 85 18.28 -0.66 -23.48
CA ARG A 85 19.56 0.05 -23.40
C ARG A 85 19.70 1.16 -24.45
N ILE A 86 19.29 0.93 -25.69
CA ILE A 86 19.34 1.92 -26.77
C ILE A 86 18.42 3.11 -26.46
N LEU A 87 17.25 2.85 -25.90
CA LEU A 87 16.26 3.88 -25.53
C LEU A 87 16.48 4.47 -24.14
N GLY A 88 17.50 4.04 -23.39
CA GLY A 88 17.79 4.53 -22.05
C GLY A 88 16.70 4.21 -21.01
N LEU A 89 15.94 3.14 -21.21
CA LEU A 89 14.87 2.71 -20.30
C LEU A 89 15.47 2.12 -19.02
N SER A 90 15.14 2.73 -17.88
CA SER A 90 15.56 2.28 -16.54
C SER A 90 14.46 1.47 -15.86
N LYS A 91 14.85 0.55 -14.98
CA LYS A 91 13.93 -0.24 -14.16
C LYS A 91 12.99 0.63 -13.32
N LEU A 92 11.76 0.17 -13.18
CA LEU A 92 10.78 0.77 -12.28
C LEU A 92 11.04 0.33 -10.83
N GLN A 93 10.87 1.27 -9.90
CA GLN A 93 10.92 0.97 -8.47
C GLN A 93 9.64 0.26 -8.03
N TYR A 94 9.77 -0.71 -7.12
CA TYR A 94 8.63 -1.36 -6.49
C TYR A 94 8.05 -0.49 -5.38
N LEU A 95 6.76 -0.67 -5.11
CA LEU A 95 6.13 -0.21 -3.87
C LEU A 95 6.47 -1.23 -2.77
N GLU A 96 7.17 -0.79 -1.74
CA GLU A 96 7.62 -1.65 -0.65
C GLU A 96 6.46 -1.97 0.29
N PHE A 97 6.30 -3.26 0.62
CA PHE A 97 5.40 -3.68 1.67
C PHE A 97 6.18 -3.63 2.99
N GLU A 98 5.85 -2.69 3.86
CA GLU A 98 5.91 -2.99 5.30
C GLU A 98 4.77 -3.97 5.58
N GLU A 99 4.91 -5.22 5.13
CA GLU A 99 4.33 -6.30 5.89
C GLU A 99 5.01 -6.18 7.24
N ALA A 100 4.29 -5.62 8.22
CA ALA A 100 4.54 -5.98 9.61
C ALA A 100 4.55 -7.50 9.57
N ILE A 101 5.76 -8.07 9.52
CA ILE A 101 6.04 -9.49 9.49
C ILE A 101 5.07 -10.03 10.52
N GLN A 102 4.04 -10.73 10.07
CA GLN A 102 3.14 -11.40 10.97
C GLN A 102 4.00 -12.50 11.56
N THR A 103 4.81 -12.15 12.57
CA THR A 103 5.47 -13.12 13.42
C THR A 103 4.30 -13.89 14.01
N PRO A 104 4.07 -15.15 13.59
CA PRO A 104 3.02 -15.92 14.20
C PRO A 104 3.31 -15.92 15.71
N PRO A 105 2.29 -15.71 16.57
CA PRO A 105 2.52 -15.68 18.00
C PRO A 105 3.24 -16.97 18.40
N LYS A 106 4.43 -16.84 18.99
CA LYS A 106 5.15 -17.99 19.52
C LYS A 106 4.33 -18.53 20.68
N ILE A 107 3.64 -19.64 20.45
CA ILE A 107 2.95 -20.38 21.50
C ILE A 107 4.05 -21.02 22.36
N ALA A 108 4.32 -20.42 23.50
CA ALA A 108 5.07 -21.07 24.57
C ALA A 108 4.07 -21.95 25.34
N PHE A 109 4.36 -23.26 25.41
CA PHE A 109 3.78 -24.15 26.40
C PHE A 109 4.58 -24.05 27.70
#